data_AF-A0A3S4U1M6-F1
#
_entry.id   AF-A0A3S4U1M6-F1
#
_cell.length_a   1.000
_cell.length_b   1.000
_cell.length_c   1.000
_cell.angle_alpha   90.00
_cell.angle_beta   90.00
_cell.angle_gamma   90.00
#
_symmetry.space_group_name_H-M   'P 1'
#
loop_
_entity.id
_entity.type
_entity.pdbx_description
1 polymer ?
#
loop_
_entity_poly.entity_id
_entity_poly.type
_entity_poly.pdbx_seq_one_letter_code
_entity_poly.pdbx_strand_id
1 'polypeptide(L)'
;MFRDGQMDMAHWSFALIAAMLPYLMLNLGIPLGPKYKVFMGDAGSTLVGFTIIWILLLSTQGKGHPMNPVTALWVIAIPLIDMVAIIYRRLRKGKSPFRPDRLHVHHLMVRAGLTSRQAFLLITLMSAICATIGILGEIYYINEWVMFIGFLSCFSLCLLNYKSMANYTFSKTNKT
;
A
#
# COMPACT_ATOMS: atom_id res chain seq x y z
N MET A 1 -12.07 12.45 10.77
CA MET A 1 -12.25 13.54 9.76
C MET A 1 -13.67 14.08 9.69
N PHE A 2 -14.63 13.36 9.08
CA PHE A 2 -16.02 13.85 8.97
C PHE A 2 -16.70 14.01 10.33
N ARG A 3 -16.40 13.10 11.27
CA ARG A 3 -16.88 13.15 12.64
C ARG A 3 -16.24 14.25 13.49
N ASP A 4 -15.03 14.69 13.14
CA ASP A 4 -14.23 15.64 13.92
C ASP A 4 -14.38 17.09 13.40
N GLY A 5 -15.36 17.34 12.50
CA GLY A 5 -15.64 18.66 11.94
C GLY A 5 -14.60 19.16 10.91
N GLN A 6 -13.61 18.35 10.54
CA GLN A 6 -12.61 18.70 9.52
C GLN A 6 -13.14 18.43 8.12
N MET A 7 -14.11 19.25 7.70
CA MET A 7 -14.78 19.10 6.42
C MET A 7 -13.82 19.28 5.25
N ASP A 8 -12.84 20.18 5.33
CA ASP A 8 -11.90 20.44 4.24
C ASP A 8 -11.10 19.19 3.83
N MET A 9 -10.54 18.46 4.80
CA MET A 9 -9.75 17.25 4.53
C MET A 9 -10.62 16.09 4.00
N ALA A 10 -11.87 16.02 4.47
CA ALA A 10 -12.83 15.04 3.97
C ALA A 10 -13.17 15.31 2.49
N HIS A 11 -13.43 16.57 2.11
CA HIS A 11 -13.70 16.93 0.72
C HIS A 11 -12.52 16.60 -0.21
N TRP A 12 -11.29 16.89 0.20
CA TRP A 12 -10.09 16.50 -0.57
C TRP A 12 -10.00 14.98 -0.78
N SER A 13 -10.29 14.21 0.27
CA SER A 13 -10.27 12.74 0.21
C SER A 13 -11.35 12.20 -0.73
N PHE A 14 -12.58 12.73 -0.65
CA PHE A 14 -13.67 12.35 -1.56
C PHE A 14 -13.39 12.76 -3.00
N ALA A 15 -12.82 13.94 -3.22
CA ALA A 15 -12.42 14.41 -4.55
C ALA A 15 -11.37 13.48 -5.18
N LEU A 16 -10.37 13.02 -4.40
CA LEU A 16 -9.40 12.04 -4.86
C LEU A 16 -10.03 10.71 -5.21
N ILE A 17 -10.94 10.18 -4.37
CA ILE A 17 -11.65 8.94 -4.66
C ILE A 17 -12.47 9.08 -5.95
N ALA A 18 -13.20 10.18 -6.10
CA ALA A 18 -14.01 10.47 -7.28
C ALA A 18 -13.15 10.58 -8.56
N ALA A 19 -11.97 11.20 -8.49
CA ALA A 19 -11.03 11.30 -9.61
C ALA A 19 -10.37 9.95 -9.96
N MET A 20 -10.10 9.10 -8.96
CA MET A 20 -9.44 7.81 -9.14
C MET A 20 -10.38 6.72 -9.69
N LEU A 21 -11.68 6.81 -9.44
CA LEU A 21 -12.68 5.86 -9.94
C LEU A 21 -12.65 5.67 -11.47
N PRO A 22 -12.80 6.74 -12.30
CA PRO A 22 -12.76 6.58 -13.75
C PRO A 22 -11.38 6.13 -14.26
N TYR A 23 -10.29 6.58 -13.62
CA TYR A 23 -8.95 6.10 -13.92
C TYR A 23 -8.82 4.58 -13.67
N LEU A 24 -9.29 4.09 -12.52
CA LEU A 24 -9.22 2.67 -12.17
C LEU A 24 -10.05 1.80 -13.13
N MET A 25 -11.24 2.26 -13.50
CA MET A 25 -12.10 1.59 -14.49
C MET A 25 -11.37 1.42 -15.83
N LEU A 26 -10.82 2.51 -16.37
CA LEU A 26 -10.06 2.49 -17.62
C LEU A 26 -8.76 1.66 -17.51
N ASN A 27 -8.07 1.71 -16.38
CA ASN A 27 -6.85 0.93 -16.15
C ASN A 27 -7.12 -0.59 -16.11
N LEU A 28 -8.24 -1.01 -15.51
CA LEU A 28 -8.69 -2.41 -15.48
C LEU A 28 -9.28 -2.89 -16.83
N GLY A 29 -9.61 -1.94 -17.72
CA GLY A 29 -10.21 -2.19 -19.04
C GLY A 29 -11.73 -2.43 -18.99
N ILE A 30 -12.41 -1.94 -17.96
CA ILE A 30 -13.87 -1.99 -17.78
C ILE A 30 -14.39 -0.57 -18.05
N PRO A 31 -15.34 -0.27 -18.95
CA PRO A 31 -16.17 -1.11 -19.83
C PRO A 31 -15.72 -1.14 -21.33
N LEU A 32 -14.70 -0.37 -21.72
CA LEU A 32 -14.31 -0.15 -23.13
C LEU A 32 -13.32 -1.19 -23.68
N GLY A 33 -12.94 -2.19 -22.88
CA GLY A 33 -12.01 -3.25 -23.26
C GLY A 33 -10.53 -2.86 -23.15
N PRO A 34 -9.60 -3.82 -23.35
CA PRO A 34 -8.17 -3.64 -23.10
C PRO A 34 -7.48 -2.66 -24.05
N LYS A 35 -8.17 -2.18 -25.10
CA LYS A 35 -7.64 -1.28 -26.13
C LYS A 35 -7.49 0.17 -25.63
N TYR A 36 -8.24 0.56 -24.60
CA TYR A 36 -8.25 1.92 -24.03
C TYR A 36 -7.63 1.99 -22.64
N LYS A 37 -6.66 1.10 -22.34
CA LYS A 37 -5.96 1.11 -21.05
C LYS A 37 -5.16 2.40 -20.90
N VAL A 38 -5.51 3.18 -19.89
CA VAL A 38 -4.77 4.38 -19.50
C VAL A 38 -3.77 4.00 -18.41
N PHE A 39 -2.50 4.27 -18.64
CA PHE A 39 -1.44 4.13 -17.65
C PHE A 39 -1.24 5.45 -16.92
N MET A 40 -1.04 5.39 -15.60
CA MET A 40 -0.84 6.56 -14.73
C MET A 40 0.34 7.43 -15.15
N GLY A 41 1.38 6.80 -15.72
CA GLY A 41 2.70 7.39 -15.86
C GLY A 41 3.39 7.64 -14.51
N ASP A 42 4.63 8.12 -14.58
CA ASP A 42 5.44 8.42 -13.39
C ASP A 42 4.97 9.70 -12.68
N ALA A 43 4.51 10.70 -13.45
CA ALA A 43 3.98 11.95 -12.89
C ALA A 43 2.67 11.74 -12.10
N GLY A 44 1.74 10.91 -12.61
CA GLY A 44 0.49 10.64 -11.93
C GLY A 44 0.68 9.88 -10.63
N SER A 45 1.50 8.82 -10.65
CA SER A 45 1.77 7.99 -9.46
C SER A 45 2.48 8.76 -8.35
N THR A 46 3.46 9.61 -8.69
CA THR A 46 4.16 10.46 -7.71
C THR A 46 3.24 11.53 -7.11
N LEU A 47 2.39 12.19 -7.92
CA LEU A 47 1.41 13.16 -7.43
C LEU A 47 0.43 12.49 -6.45
N VAL A 48 -0.16 11.35 -6.81
CA VAL A 48 -1.11 10.65 -5.93
C VAL A 48 -0.45 10.20 -4.63
N GLY A 49 0.78 9.66 -4.69
CA GLY A 49 1.55 9.30 -3.50
C GLY A 49 1.82 10.50 -2.60
N PHE A 50 2.23 11.63 -3.18
CA PHE A 50 2.44 12.88 -2.45
C PHE A 50 1.17 13.37 -1.76
N THR A 51 0.04 13.40 -2.48
CA THR A 51 -1.23 13.88 -1.91
C THR A 51 -1.73 12.96 -0.78
N ILE A 52 -1.56 11.65 -0.89
CA ILE A 52 -1.92 10.70 0.18
C ILE A 52 -1.10 10.98 1.45
N ILE A 53 0.23 11.12 1.32
CA ILE A 53 1.12 11.43 2.44
C ILE A 53 0.78 12.80 3.05
N TRP A 54 0.50 13.79 2.20
CA TRP A 54 0.10 15.13 2.64
C TRP A 54 -1.17 15.09 3.51
N ILE A 55 -2.21 14.38 3.07
CA ILE A 55 -3.44 14.20 3.85
C ILE A 55 -3.15 13.46 5.16
N LEU A 56 -2.35 12.38 5.12
CA LEU A 56 -1.97 11.61 6.32
C LEU A 56 -1.22 12.47 7.35
N LEU A 57 -0.29 13.32 6.90
CA LEU A 57 0.46 14.24 7.77
C LEU A 57 -0.48 15.26 8.42
N LEU A 58 -1.37 15.87 7.64
CA LEU A 58 -2.36 16.81 8.20
C LEU A 58 -3.35 16.13 9.15
N SER A 59 -3.65 14.84 8.93
CA SER A 59 -4.53 14.07 9.81
C SER A 59 -3.87 13.69 11.14
N THR A 60 -2.55 13.47 11.11
CA THR A 60 -1.81 12.97 12.27
C THR A 60 -1.08 14.04 13.06
N GLN A 61 -0.79 15.20 12.45
CA GLN A 61 -0.04 16.31 13.07
C GLN A 61 -0.75 17.67 12.94
N GLY A 62 -1.91 17.70 12.27
CA GLY A 62 -2.69 18.93 12.09
C GLY A 62 -3.46 19.34 13.34
N LYS A 63 -4.02 20.56 13.31
CA LYS A 63 -4.82 21.11 14.40
C LYS A 63 -6.03 20.19 14.67
N GLY A 64 -6.11 19.67 15.89
CA GLY A 64 -7.18 18.77 16.33
C GLY A 64 -6.84 17.27 16.30
N HIS A 65 -5.67 16.85 15.77
CA HIS A 65 -5.15 15.47 15.78
C HIS A 65 -6.25 14.37 15.70
N PRO A 66 -7.04 14.34 14.62
CA PRO A 66 -8.17 13.41 14.51
C PRO A 66 -7.77 11.94 14.35
N MET A 67 -6.49 11.64 14.16
CA MET A 67 -6.00 10.29 13.96
C MET A 67 -4.59 10.11 14.54
N ASN A 68 -4.39 9.04 15.29
CA ASN A 68 -3.05 8.71 15.80
C ASN A 68 -2.07 8.36 14.66
N PRO A 69 -0.77 8.69 14.80
CA PRO A 69 0.26 8.31 13.83
C PRO A 69 0.37 6.79 13.61
N VAL A 70 0.08 6.00 14.64
CA VAL A 70 0.08 4.53 14.53
C VAL A 70 -1.03 4.06 13.57
N THR A 71 -2.20 4.68 13.62
CA THR A 71 -3.32 4.38 12.71
C THR A 71 -2.96 4.70 11.25
N ALA A 72 -2.23 5.79 11.01
CA ALA A 72 -1.69 6.08 9.67
C ALA A 72 -0.79 4.96 9.14
N LEU A 73 0.06 4.35 9.98
CA LEU A 73 0.93 3.23 9.56
C LEU A 73 0.12 2.03 9.07
N TRP A 74 -1.01 1.73 9.71
CA TRP A 74 -1.90 0.65 9.28
C TRP A 74 -2.55 0.92 7.92
N VAL A 75 -2.90 2.18 7.62
CA VAL A 75 -3.48 2.59 6.32
C VAL A 75 -2.47 2.40 5.17
N ILE A 76 -1.20 2.73 5.39
CA ILE A 76 -0.13 2.59 4.39
C ILE A 76 0.72 1.32 4.55
N ALA A 77 0.23 0.34 5.32
CA ALA A 77 1.00 -0.84 5.71
C ALA A 77 1.58 -1.59 4.50
N ILE A 78 0.76 -1.85 3.48
CA ILE A 78 1.16 -2.65 2.33
C ILE A 78 2.22 -1.95 1.46
N PRO A 79 2.05 -0.68 1.03
CA PRO A 79 3.12 0.07 0.35
C PRO A 79 4.42 0.14 1.16
N LEU A 80 4.31 0.32 2.49
CA LEU A 80 5.48 0.38 3.37
C LEU A 80 6.21 -0.96 3.43
N ILE A 81 5.49 -2.07 3.58
CA ILE A 81 6.05 -3.43 3.58
C ILE A 81 6.74 -3.71 2.24
N ASP A 82 6.14 -3.36 1.10
CA ASP A 82 6.74 -3.58 -0.22
C ASP A 82 8.06 -2.80 -0.37
N MET A 83 8.07 -1.52 0.01
CA MET A 83 9.27 -0.69 -0.03
C MET A 83 10.39 -1.28 0.85
N VAL A 84 10.09 -1.59 2.11
CA VAL A 84 11.10 -2.12 3.05
C VAL A 84 11.58 -3.50 2.62
N ALA A 85 10.70 -4.37 2.13
CA ALA A 85 11.06 -5.70 1.64
C ALA A 85 12.05 -5.62 0.47
N ILE A 86 11.83 -4.69 -0.46
CA ILE A 86 12.73 -4.47 -1.61
C ILE A 86 14.08 -3.95 -1.13
N ILE A 87 14.11 -2.92 -0.28
CA ILE A 87 15.34 -2.34 0.26
C ILE A 87 16.13 -3.41 1.03
N TYR A 88 15.47 -4.14 1.92
CA TYR A 88 16.07 -5.19 2.72
C TYR A 88 16.70 -6.29 1.86
N ARG A 89 15.97 -6.77 0.85
CA ARG A 89 16.47 -7.78 -0.10
C ARG A 89 17.70 -7.30 -0.86
N ARG A 90 17.76 -6.00 -1.20
CA ARG A 90 18.86 -5.40 -1.95
C ARG A 90 20.12 -5.25 -1.10
N LEU A 91 19.96 -4.77 0.13
CA LEU A 91 21.05 -4.67 1.09
C LEU A 91 21.68 -6.04 1.34
N ARG A 92 20.87 -7.10 1.50
CA ARG A 92 21.40 -8.48 1.61
C ARG A 92 22.16 -8.97 0.37
N LYS A 93 21.85 -8.46 -0.82
CA LYS A 93 22.53 -8.81 -2.08
C LYS A 93 23.70 -7.86 -2.41
N GLY A 94 24.07 -6.95 -1.49
CA GLY A 94 25.11 -5.95 -1.71
C GLY A 94 24.80 -4.94 -2.81
N LYS A 95 23.53 -4.82 -3.23
CA LYS A 95 23.12 -3.89 -4.30
C LYS A 95 22.65 -2.57 -3.69
N SER A 96 23.01 -1.45 -4.31
CA SER A 96 22.56 -0.12 -3.89
C SER A 96 21.02 -0.02 -3.87
N PRO A 97 20.42 0.54 -2.79
CA PRO A 97 18.97 0.67 -2.65
C PRO A 97 18.33 1.66 -3.64
N PHE A 98 19.11 2.56 -4.25
CA PHE A 98 18.61 3.65 -5.10
C PHE A 98 18.48 3.32 -6.60
N ARG A 99 18.91 2.14 -7.05
CA ARG A 99 18.73 1.75 -8.47
C ARG A 99 17.26 1.37 -8.73
N PRO A 100 16.60 1.72 -9.84
CA PRO A 100 15.23 1.26 -10.10
C PRO A 100 15.14 -0.28 -10.14
N ASP A 101 14.24 -0.90 -9.36
CA ASP A 101 13.90 -2.33 -9.46
C ASP A 101 12.53 -2.51 -10.11
N ARG A 102 12.31 -3.68 -10.70
CA ARG A 102 11.00 -4.08 -11.26
C ARG A 102 10.36 -5.24 -10.49
N LEU A 103 10.80 -5.49 -9.26
CA LEU A 103 10.42 -6.65 -8.46
C LEU A 103 9.63 -6.24 -7.21
N HIS A 104 8.50 -5.56 -7.44
CA HIS A 104 7.47 -5.32 -6.44
C HIS A 104 6.71 -6.60 -6.09
N VAL A 105 6.02 -6.60 -4.96
CA VAL A 105 5.14 -7.68 -4.48
C VAL A 105 4.23 -8.20 -5.59
N HIS A 106 3.65 -7.31 -6.41
CA HIS A 106 2.80 -7.69 -7.55
C HIS A 106 3.52 -8.59 -8.56
N HIS A 107 4.73 -8.21 -8.98
CA HIS A 107 5.54 -9.02 -9.89
C HIS A 107 5.95 -10.36 -9.27
N LEU A 108 6.18 -10.39 -7.95
CA LEU A 108 6.51 -11.62 -7.25
C LEU A 108 5.30 -12.57 -7.19
N MET A 109 4.09 -12.05 -6.94
CA MET A 109 2.85 -12.83 -6.99
C MET A 109 2.57 -13.38 -8.39
N VAL A 110 2.78 -12.56 -9.43
CA VAL A 110 2.60 -13.02 -10.82
C VAL A 110 3.59 -14.13 -11.17
N ARG A 111 4.85 -14.02 -10.72
CA ARG A 111 5.86 -15.09 -10.90
C ARG A 111 5.55 -16.36 -10.10
N ALA A 112 4.83 -16.23 -8.99
CA ALA A 112 4.36 -17.37 -8.20
C ALA A 112 3.20 -18.13 -8.86
N GLY A 113 2.62 -17.61 -9.95
CA GLY A 113 1.56 -18.26 -10.74
C GLY A 113 0.20 -17.57 -10.67
N LEU A 114 0.08 -16.44 -9.98
CA LEU A 114 -1.17 -15.65 -9.94
C LEU A 114 -1.32 -14.81 -11.21
N THR A 115 -2.56 -14.59 -11.64
CA THR A 115 -2.83 -13.61 -12.70
C THR A 115 -2.65 -12.18 -12.18
N SER A 116 -2.27 -11.24 -13.05
CA SER A 116 -2.08 -9.83 -12.65
C SER A 116 -3.31 -9.22 -11.96
N ARG A 117 -4.53 -9.67 -12.31
CA ARG A 117 -5.79 -9.26 -11.68
C ARG A 117 -5.97 -9.87 -10.28
N GLN A 118 -5.66 -11.15 -10.11
CA GLN A 118 -5.71 -11.80 -8.79
C GLN A 118 -4.70 -11.17 -7.83
N ALA A 119 -3.48 -10.90 -8.28
CA ALA A 119 -2.48 -10.20 -7.47
C ALA A 119 -2.95 -8.80 -7.04
N PHE A 120 -3.55 -8.03 -7.97
CA PHE A 120 -4.13 -6.72 -7.65
C PHE A 120 -5.25 -6.81 -6.61
N LEU A 121 -6.20 -7.74 -6.79
CA LEU A 121 -7.32 -7.93 -5.85
C LEU A 121 -6.82 -8.35 -4.47
N LEU A 122 -5.85 -9.27 -4.39
CA LEU A 122 -5.28 -9.74 -3.13
C LEU A 122 -4.57 -8.59 -2.38
N ILE A 123 -3.76 -7.81 -3.08
CA ILE A 123 -3.06 -6.63 -2.51
C ILE A 123 -4.07 -5.60 -2.00
N THR A 124 -5.12 -5.34 -2.77
CA THR A 124 -6.18 -4.38 -2.40
C THR A 124 -6.95 -4.88 -1.17
N LEU A 125 -7.31 -6.17 -1.13
CA LEU A 125 -8.03 -6.77 -0.03
C LEU A 125 -7.18 -6.79 1.26
N MET A 126 -5.89 -7.12 1.16
CA MET A 126 -4.97 -7.04 2.30
C MET A 126 -4.82 -5.59 2.80
N SER A 127 -4.68 -4.62 1.89
CA SER A 127 -4.63 -3.19 2.25
C SER A 127 -5.90 -2.76 2.98
N ALA A 128 -7.07 -3.18 2.49
CA ALA A 128 -8.35 -2.88 3.11
C ALA A 128 -8.49 -3.48 4.52
N ILE A 129 -8.04 -4.74 4.72
CA ILE A 129 -8.03 -5.37 6.05
C ILE A 129 -7.11 -4.61 7.01
N CYS A 130 -5.88 -4.29 6.60
CA CYS A 130 -4.94 -3.52 7.43
C CYS A 130 -5.51 -2.15 7.81
N ALA A 131 -6.07 -1.41 6.84
CA ALA A 131 -6.71 -0.12 7.10
C ALA A 131 -7.90 -0.25 8.04
N THR A 132 -8.73 -1.28 7.88
CA THR A 132 -9.87 -1.55 8.77
C THR A 132 -9.43 -1.82 10.20
N ILE A 133 -8.36 -2.62 10.39
CA ILE A 133 -7.80 -2.87 11.73
C ILE A 133 -7.31 -1.57 12.37
N GLY A 134 -6.61 -0.72 11.60
CA GLY A 134 -6.18 0.60 12.07
C GLY A 134 -7.34 1.47 12.51
N ILE A 135 -8.36 1.61 11.65
CA ILE A 135 -9.54 2.46 11.92
C ILE A 135 -10.34 1.91 13.11
N LEU A 136 -10.53 0.60 13.22
CA LEU A 136 -11.22 0.00 14.36
C LEU A 136 -10.44 0.22 15.66
N GLY A 137 -9.11 0.12 15.63
CA GLY A 137 -8.27 0.42 16.79
C GLY A 137 -8.45 1.85 17.29
N GLU A 138 -8.56 2.81 16.37
CA GLU A 138 -8.86 4.21 16.69
C GLU A 138 -10.28 4.37 17.28
N ILE A 139 -11.30 3.75 16.66
CA ILE A 139 -12.70 3.86 17.10
C ILE A 139 -12.91 3.26 18.50
N TYR A 140 -12.25 2.14 18.80
CA TYR A 140 -12.32 1.48 20.10
C TYR A 140 -11.34 2.06 21.14
N TYR A 141 -10.61 3.14 20.82
CA TYR A 141 -9.62 3.77 21.68
C TYR A 141 -8.60 2.76 22.24
N ILE A 142 -8.12 1.84 21.39
CA ILE A 142 -7.09 0.87 21.78
C ILE A 142 -5.78 1.62 22.02
N ASN A 143 -5.05 1.24 23.07
CA ASN A 143 -3.74 1.81 23.39
C ASN A 143 -2.78 1.76 22.18
N GLU A 144 -2.15 2.89 21.89
CA GLU A 144 -1.24 3.06 20.75
C GLU A 144 -0.11 2.02 20.73
N TRP A 145 0.46 1.68 21.89
CA TRP A 145 1.50 0.67 22.01
C TRP A 145 1.05 -0.71 21.56
N VAL A 146 -0.21 -1.09 21.84
CA VAL A 146 -0.76 -2.38 21.41
C VAL A 146 -0.92 -2.40 19.90
N MET A 147 -1.45 -1.32 19.31
CA MET A 147 -1.56 -1.19 17.86
C MET A 147 -0.20 -1.17 17.18
N PHE A 148 0.81 -0.56 17.80
CA PHE A 148 2.17 -0.50 17.28
C PHE A 148 2.88 -1.86 17.33
N ILE A 149 2.76 -2.59 18.44
CA ILE A 149 3.28 -3.97 18.55
C ILE A 149 2.56 -4.91 17.59
N GLY A 150 1.24 -4.77 17.44
CA GLY A 150 0.45 -5.50 16.47
C GLY A 150 0.91 -5.23 15.04
N PHE A 151 1.19 -3.96 14.72
CA PHE A 151 1.74 -3.56 13.43
C PHE A 151 3.11 -4.21 13.18
N LEU A 152 4.04 -4.11 14.14
CA LEU A 152 5.37 -4.72 14.03
C LEU A 152 5.32 -6.24 13.85
N SER A 153 4.38 -6.89 14.54
CA SER A 153 4.16 -8.34 14.43
C SER A 153 3.65 -8.71 13.04
N CYS A 154 2.61 -8.02 12.55
CA CYS A 154 2.07 -8.20 11.21
C CYS A 154 3.13 -7.92 10.13
N PHE A 155 3.84 -6.80 10.28
CA PHE A 155 4.93 -6.38 9.40
C PHE A 155 6.03 -7.44 9.30
N SER A 156 6.46 -7.98 10.44
CA SER A 156 7.47 -9.05 10.50
C SER A 156 6.99 -10.33 9.82
N LEU A 157 5.74 -10.76 10.07
CA LEU A 157 5.15 -11.92 9.42
C LEU A 157 5.05 -11.75 7.90
N CYS A 158 4.60 -10.58 7.43
CA CYS A 158 4.55 -10.28 6.00
C CYS A 158 5.94 -10.28 5.35
N LEU A 159 6.95 -9.73 6.02
CA LEU A 159 8.34 -9.77 5.54
C LEU A 159 8.89 -11.20 5.47
N LEU A 160 8.55 -12.07 6.42
CA LEU A 160 8.96 -13.48 6.39
C LEU A 160 8.30 -14.22 5.22
N ASN A 161 6.99 -14.04 5.03
CA ASN A 161 6.26 -14.60 3.88
C ASN A 161 6.84 -14.09 2.55
N TYR A 162 7.20 -12.81 2.47
CA TYR A 162 7.87 -12.24 1.30
C TYR A 162 9.21 -12.92 1.03
N LYS A 163 10.04 -13.13 2.06
CA LYS A 163 11.32 -13.86 1.92
C LYS A 163 11.11 -15.28 1.41
N SER A 164 10.11 -15.98 1.95
CA SER A 164 9.77 -17.34 1.52
C SER A 164 9.40 -17.37 0.04
N MET A 165 8.50 -16.48 -0.40
CA MET A 165 8.06 -16.39 -1.79
C MET A 165 9.18 -15.96 -2.74
N ALA A 166 10.07 -15.06 -2.30
CA ALA A 166 11.23 -14.66 -3.06
C ALA A 166 12.20 -15.84 -3.26
N ASN A 167 12.54 -16.57 -2.19
CA ASN A 167 13.43 -17.72 -2.25
C ASN A 167 12.86 -18.83 -3.15
N TYR A 168 11.56 -19.09 -3.08
CA TYR A 168 10.88 -20.06 -3.95
C TYR A 168 11.01 -19.68 -5.43
N THR A 169 10.77 -18.40 -5.75
CA THR A 169 10.86 -17.88 -7.13
C THR A 169 12.28 -17.99 -7.69
N PHE A 170 13.30 -17.63 -6.89
CA PHE A 170 14.72 -17.72 -7.29
C PHE A 170 15.20 -19.17 -7.42
N SER A 171 14.71 -20.09 -6.58
CA SER A 171 15.01 -21.53 -6.70
C SER A 171 14.50 -22.11 -8.02
N LYS A 172 13.30 -21.70 -8.45
CA LYS A 172 12.71 -22.15 -9.72
C LYS A 172 13.41 -21.59 -10.96
N THR A 173 13.96 -20.37 -10.88
CA THR A 173 14.71 -19.75 -12.00
C THR A 173 16.13 -20.27 -12.15
N ASN A 174 16.73 -20.84 -11.10
CA ASN A 174 18.07 -21.47 -11.17
C ASN A 174 18.03 -22.95 -11.63
N LYS A 175 16.84 -23.52 -11.85
CA LYS A 175 16.66 -24.90 -12.33
C LYS A 175 16.20 -24.99 -13.79
N THR A 176 16.05 -23.86 -14.47
CA THR A 176 15.72 -23.73 -15.90
C THR A 176 16.85 -23.00 -16.61
#